data_AF-A0A925RKB5-F1
#
_entry.id   AF-A0A925RKB5-F1
#
_cell.length_a   1.000
_cell.length_b   1.000
_cell.length_c   1.000
_cell.angle_alpha   90.00
_cell.angle_beta   90.00
_cell.angle_gamma   90.00
#
_symmetry.space_group_name_H-M   'P 1'
#
loop_
_entity.id
_entity.type
_entity.pdbx_description
1 polymer ?
#
loop_
_entity_poly.entity_id
_entity_poly.type
_entity_poly.pdbx_seq_one_letter_code
_entity_poly.pdbx_strand_id
1 'polypeptide(L)'
;GVCNRFHTTEERLARWLLLVADAVQSEEFPLTQEFISQMIGVRRAGVTIAAGMLNHVGLIRYTRGHISIINRAGLEEFSCECYGVIRDEFNWLYAWSH
;
A
#
# COMPACT_ATOMS: atom_id res chain seq x y z
N GLY A 1 11.26 -5.55 -9.66
CA GLY A 1 11.82 -6.48 -8.65
C GLY A 1 10.84 -7.60 -8.40
N VAL A 2 11.32 -8.72 -7.84
CA VAL A 2 10.62 -10.01 -7.63
C VAL A 2 9.15 -9.89 -7.19
N CYS A 3 8.77 -8.90 -6.36
CA CYS A 3 7.38 -8.72 -5.93
C CYS A 3 6.39 -8.43 -7.10
N ASN A 4 6.82 -7.96 -8.30
CA ASN A 4 5.94 -7.79 -9.48
C ASN A 4 5.58 -9.11 -10.19
N ARG A 5 6.38 -10.17 -10.02
CA ARG A 5 6.19 -11.44 -10.73
C ARG A 5 5.42 -12.48 -9.92
N PHE A 6 5.44 -12.37 -8.59
CA PHE A 6 4.91 -13.42 -7.70
C PHE A 6 3.79 -12.95 -6.76
N HIS A 7 3.52 -11.64 -6.67
CA HIS A 7 2.43 -11.11 -5.83
C HIS A 7 1.36 -10.43 -6.67
N THR A 8 0.13 -10.55 -6.18
CA THR A 8 -1.06 -9.95 -6.76
C THR A 8 -1.00 -8.42 -6.72
N THR A 9 -1.85 -7.75 -7.50
CA THR A 9 -1.86 -6.28 -7.51
C THR A 9 -2.34 -5.74 -6.17
N GLU A 10 -3.21 -6.49 -5.51
CA GLU A 10 -3.81 -6.26 -4.20
C GLU A 10 -2.74 -6.25 -3.10
N GLU A 11 -1.93 -7.30 -2.99
CA GLU A 11 -0.84 -7.40 -2.00
C GLU A 11 0.18 -6.27 -2.17
N ARG A 12 0.47 -5.93 -3.43
CA ARG A 12 1.42 -4.87 -3.79
C ARG A 12 0.86 -3.48 -3.46
N LEU A 13 -0.44 -3.28 -3.69
CA LEU A 13 -1.13 -2.06 -3.31
C LEU A 13 -1.16 -1.92 -1.78
N ALA A 14 -1.54 -2.97 -1.05
CA ALA A 14 -1.55 -2.99 0.41
C ALA A 14 -0.19 -2.59 1.00
N ARG A 15 0.89 -3.25 0.55
CA ARG A 15 2.26 -2.90 0.95
C ARG A 15 2.62 -1.44 0.65
N TRP A 16 2.26 -0.96 -0.54
CA TRP A 16 2.59 0.42 -0.93
C TRP A 16 1.83 1.46 -0.09
N LEU A 17 0.55 1.20 0.23
CA LEU A 17 -0.23 2.09 1.10
C LEU A 17 0.35 2.14 2.52
N LEU A 18 0.81 1.01 3.07
CA LEU A 18 1.48 0.98 4.36
C LEU A 18 2.78 1.81 4.35
N LEU A 19 3.61 1.67 3.31
CA LEU A 19 4.84 2.47 3.17
C LEU A 19 4.56 3.97 3.06
N VAL A 20 3.52 4.36 2.31
CA VAL A 20 3.11 5.75 2.23
C VAL A 20 2.66 6.24 3.60
N ALA A 21 1.82 5.47 4.29
CA ALA A 21 1.32 5.81 5.62
C ALA A 21 2.44 6.02 6.64
N ASP A 22 3.44 5.14 6.62
CA ASP A 22 4.61 5.21 7.49
C ASP A 22 5.48 6.43 7.17
N ALA A 23 5.70 6.70 5.89
CA ALA A 23 6.51 7.84 5.44
C ALA A 23 5.87 9.20 5.77
N VAL A 24 4.55 9.31 5.68
CA VAL A 24 3.82 10.57 5.94
C VAL A 24 3.23 10.66 7.35
N GLN A 25 3.35 9.59 8.15
CA GLN A 25 2.77 9.48 9.50
C GLN A 25 1.26 9.79 9.53
N SER A 26 0.51 9.30 8.53
CA SER A 26 -0.94 9.46 8.43
C SER A 26 -1.55 8.20 7.84
N GLU A 27 -2.78 7.87 8.23
CA GLU A 27 -3.56 6.79 7.62
C GLU A 27 -4.49 7.29 6.50
N GLU A 28 -4.54 8.60 6.28
CA GLU A 28 -5.36 9.25 5.26
C GLU A 28 -4.50 10.06 4.30
N PHE A 29 -4.71 9.87 3.00
CA PHE A 29 -3.92 10.56 1.98
C PHE A 29 -4.68 10.75 0.66
N PRO A 30 -4.48 11.91 0.00
CA PRO A 30 -5.07 12.20 -1.30
C PRO A 30 -4.29 11.48 -2.41
N LEU A 31 -4.79 10.32 -2.84
CA LEU A 31 -4.16 9.51 -3.88
C LEU A 31 -5.16 9.16 -4.98
N THR A 32 -4.76 9.46 -6.22
CA THR A 32 -5.54 9.09 -7.41
C THR A 32 -5.12 7.72 -7.92
N GLN A 33 -6.05 7.01 -8.58
CA GLN A 33 -5.74 5.76 -9.28
C GLN A 33 -4.60 5.91 -10.30
N GLU A 34 -4.51 7.06 -10.96
CA GLU A 34 -3.45 7.33 -11.95
C GLU A 34 -2.08 7.34 -11.27
N PHE A 35 -1.97 8.11 -10.18
CA PHE A 35 -0.74 8.19 -9.41
C PHE A 35 -0.35 6.83 -8.82
N ILE A 36 -1.30 6.11 -8.24
CA ILE A 36 -1.06 4.76 -7.72
C ILE A 36 -0.56 3.83 -8.82
N SER A 37 -1.16 3.89 -10.01
CA SER A 37 -0.80 3.05 -11.15
C SER A 37 0.65 3.24 -11.59
N GLN A 38 1.13 4.50 -11.57
CA GLN A 38 2.51 4.85 -11.85
C GLN A 38 3.45 4.30 -10.77
N MET A 39 3.10 4.51 -9.49
CA MET A 39 3.94 4.13 -8.36
C MET A 39 4.10 2.62 -8.19
N ILE A 40 3.04 1.84 -8.46
CA ILE A 40 3.11 0.38 -8.42
C ILE A 40 3.27 -0.23 -9.81
N GLY A 41 3.49 0.54 -10.88
CA GLY A 41 3.77 0.00 -12.22
C GLY A 41 2.73 -1.00 -12.75
N VAL A 42 1.44 -0.69 -12.58
CA VAL A 42 0.32 -1.49 -13.13
C VAL A 42 -0.62 -0.59 -13.93
N ARG A 43 -1.56 -1.19 -14.68
CA ARG A 43 -2.60 -0.41 -15.37
C ARG A 43 -3.64 0.11 -14.38
N ARG A 44 -4.20 1.29 -14.66
CA ARG A 44 -5.28 1.93 -13.88
C ARG A 44 -6.44 0.97 -13.55
N ALA A 45 -6.84 0.10 -14.49
CA ALA A 45 -7.87 -0.91 -14.27
C ALA A 45 -7.50 -1.92 -13.16
N GLY A 46 -6.24 -2.32 -13.09
CA GLY A 46 -5.74 -3.19 -12.01
C GLY A 46 -5.77 -2.49 -10.66
N VAL A 47 -5.44 -1.20 -10.60
CA VAL A 47 -5.59 -0.40 -9.37
C VAL A 47 -7.06 -0.32 -8.94
N THR A 48 -7.98 -0.10 -9.87
CA THR A 48 -9.42 -0.05 -9.55
C THR A 48 -9.91 -1.36 -8.94
N ILE A 49 -9.53 -2.50 -9.53
CA ILE A 49 -9.90 -3.82 -9.03
C ILE A 49 -9.31 -4.04 -7.62
N ALA A 50 -8.02 -3.77 -7.47
CA ALA A 50 -7.34 -3.99 -6.20
C ALA A 50 -7.86 -3.09 -5.07
N ALA A 51 -8.00 -1.78 -5.33
CA ALA A 51 -8.55 -0.84 -4.37
C ALA A 51 -10.02 -1.16 -4.04
N GLY A 52 -10.80 -1.61 -5.04
CA GLY A 52 -12.17 -2.06 -4.84
C GLY A 52 -12.26 -3.28 -3.93
N MET A 53 -11.35 -4.25 -4.11
CA MET A 53 -11.28 -5.44 -3.27
C MET A 53 -10.90 -5.07 -1.83
N LEU A 54 -9.79 -4.35 -1.63
CA LEU A 54 -9.35 -3.91 -0.29
C LEU A 54 -10.42 -3.09 0.43
N ASN A 55 -11.19 -2.29 -0.33
CA ASN A 55 -12.33 -1.55 0.21
C ASN A 55 -13.51 -2.46 0.58
N HIS A 56 -13.80 -3.48 -0.24
CA HIS A 56 -14.87 -4.44 0.01
C HIS A 56 -14.61 -5.29 1.26
N VAL A 57 -13.36 -5.73 1.48
CA VAL A 57 -12.97 -6.49 2.67
C VAL A 57 -12.72 -5.61 3.90
N GLY A 58 -12.93 -4.30 3.80
CA GLY A 58 -12.86 -3.37 4.93
C GLY A 58 -11.44 -3.01 5.39
N LEU A 59 -10.42 -3.24 4.56
CA LEU A 59 -9.04 -2.89 4.89
C LEU A 59 -8.75 -1.40 4.65
N ILE A 60 -9.35 -0.84 3.60
CA ILE A 60 -9.28 0.59 3.28
C ILE A 60 -10.67 1.17 3.03
N ARG A 61 -10.76 2.50 3.05
CA ARG A 61 -11.85 3.23 2.42
C ARG A 61 -11.30 3.95 1.21
N TYR A 62 -11.92 3.75 0.05
CA TYR A 62 -11.54 4.42 -1.18
C TYR A 62 -12.70 5.26 -1.71
N THR A 63 -12.50 6.58 -1.74
CA THR A 63 -13.35 7.53 -2.44
C THR A 63 -12.53 8.23 -3.51
N ARG A 64 -13.20 8.96 -4.41
CA ARG A 64 -12.53 9.55 -5.58
C ARG A 64 -11.35 10.45 -5.16
N GLY A 65 -10.13 9.96 -5.40
CA GLY A 65 -8.89 10.68 -5.10
C GLY A 65 -8.46 10.67 -3.64
N HIS A 66 -9.08 9.83 -2.80
CA HIS A 66 -8.79 9.76 -1.36
C HIS A 66 -8.79 8.31 -0.88
N ILE A 67 -7.77 7.95 -0.09
CA ILE A 67 -7.67 6.66 0.58
C ILE A 67 -7.53 6.91 2.08
N SER A 68 -8.28 6.13 2.88
CA SER A 68 -8.04 5.97 4.32
C SER A 68 -7.75 4.50 4.61
N ILE A 69 -6.73 4.19 5.40
CA ILE A 69 -6.54 2.85 5.97
C ILE A 69 -7.54 2.68 7.12
N ILE A 70 -8.33 1.61 7.10
CA ILE A 70 -9.39 1.36 8.11
C ILE A 70 -9.00 0.26 9.08
N ASN A 71 -8.30 -0.76 8.58
CA ASN A 71 -7.75 -1.83 9.38
C ASN A 71 -6.29 -2.03 9.02
N ARG A 72 -5.42 -1.28 9.70
CA ARG A 72 -3.98 -1.35 9.45
C ARG A 72 -3.41 -2.75 9.67
N ALA A 73 -3.73 -3.39 10.80
CA ALA A 73 -3.23 -4.74 11.10
C ALA A 73 -3.66 -5.76 10.04
N GLY A 74 -4.91 -5.71 9.60
CA GLY A 74 -5.40 -6.56 8.51
C GLY A 74 -4.75 -6.22 7.16
N LEU A 75 -4.42 -4.95 6.91
CA LEU A 75 -3.70 -4.54 5.71
C LEU A 75 -2.24 -5.01 5.72
N GLU A 76 -1.60 -5.06 6.91
CA GLU A 76 -0.28 -5.64 7.12
C GLU A 76 -0.28 -7.15 6.87
N GLU A 77 -1.27 -7.88 7.42
CA GLU A 77 -1.44 -9.32 7.18
C GLU A 77 -1.75 -9.64 5.71
N PHE A 78 -2.51 -8.75 5.05
CA PHE A 78 -2.84 -8.87 3.63
C PHE A 78 -1.64 -8.51 2.72
N SER A 79 -0.73 -7.67 3.19
CA SER A 79 0.46 -7.28 2.43
C SER A 79 1.39 -8.48 2.25
N CYS A 80 2.10 -8.54 1.12
CA CYS A 80 3.07 -9.62 0.95
C CYS A 80 4.18 -9.51 2.00
N GLU A 81 4.81 -10.64 2.34
CA GLU A 81 5.96 -10.74 3.25
C GLU A 81 7.11 -9.78 2.92
N CYS A 82 7.17 -9.25 1.68
CA CYS A 82 8.06 -8.14 1.30
C CYS A 82 7.88 -6.90 2.23
N TYR A 83 6.71 -6.67 2.85
CA TYR A 83 6.49 -5.53 3.76
C TYR A 83 7.27 -5.67 5.07
N GLY A 84 7.27 -6.85 5.70
CA GLY A 84 8.03 -7.07 6.94
C GLY A 84 9.52 -6.81 6.75
N VAL A 85 10.09 -7.32 5.66
CA VAL A 85 11.50 -7.11 5.31
C VAL A 85 11.81 -5.63 5.07
N ILE A 86 10.94 -4.90 4.35
CA ILE A 86 11.15 -3.47 4.06
C ILE A 86 10.93 -2.61 5.30
N ARG A 87 9.95 -2.92 6.16
CA ARG A 87 9.69 -2.19 7.40
C ARG A 87 10.89 -2.25 8.33
N ASP A 88 11.48 -3.44 8.46
CA ASP A 88 12.68 -3.62 9.28
C ASP A 88 13.83 -2.77 8.71
N GLU A 89 14.03 -2.77 7.38
CA GLU A 89 15.07 -1.96 6.71
C GLU A 89 14.81 -0.43 6.75
N PHE A 90 13.54 0.00 6.69
CA PHE A 90 13.16 1.42 6.87
C PHE A 90 13.40 1.88 8.31
N ASN A 91 13.14 1.05 9.32
CA ASN A 91 13.48 1.36 10.72
C ASN A 91 14.99 1.58 10.91
N TRP A 92 15.85 0.84 10.21
CA TRP A 92 17.30 1.03 10.27
C TRP A 92 17.75 2.38 9.69
N LEU A 93 17.15 2.83 8.59
CA LEU A 93 17.52 4.10 7.94
C LEU A 93 17.06 5.34 8.75
N TYR A 94 15.93 5.28 9.44
CA TYR A 94 15.47 6.36 10.32
C TYR A 94 16.16 6.34 11.70
N ALA A 95 16.61 5.18 12.19
CA ALA A 95 17.36 5.08 13.45
C ALA A 95 18.83 5.54 13.35
N TRP A 96 19.40 5.66 12.14
CA TRP A 96 20.79 6.14 11.92
C TRP A 96 20.86 7.61 11.49
N SER A 97 19.78 8.39 11.69
CA SER A 97 19.79 9.85 11.48
C SER A 97 19.54 10.65 12.77
N HIS A 98 19.74 10.05 13.94
CA HIS A 98 19.80 10.74 15.24
C HIS A 98 21.13 10.44 15.95
#